data_AF-A0A7Y3TJ88-F1
#
_entry.id   AF-A0A7Y3TJ88-F1
#
_cell.length_a   1.000
_cell.length_b   1.000
_cell.length_c   1.000
_cell.angle_alpha   90.00
_cell.angle_beta   90.00
_cell.angle_gamma   90.00
#
_symmetry.space_group_name_H-M   'P 1'
#
loop_
_entity.id
_entity.type
_entity.pdbx_description
1 polymer ?
#
loop_
_entity_poly.entity_id
_entity_poly.type
_entity_poly.pdbx_seq_one_letter_code
_entity_poly.pdbx_strand_id
1 'polypeptide(L)'
;MAEEIDGKLKLMVVDDEPDNLALLYRTFRRDFEVVKAESAIEALKILDEQGEMAIIISDQRMPEMLGTEFLSKTVDHFPDTIRIVLTGYTDVEDLVEAINAGKVFKYITKPWVPDQLKVVIQQAGETYRIVKQRTNELRRALRRESLFNAVTTAIRESLNYDSMLQTIAATLVQTFNASECILQPIEGDRLTTEVFYHSAIVNADNSNPAQQSLSTDDLLIQNVLSTRQIQTDKITGSPHRLVVPITYQQDFLAIFAMHRELDAAPWSSEDITLIQEVAEQAALAISQAKLYLQTQTQAEQMRAELEVARQIQGNLLRQTLPELKGMKVQACCYPAREVGGDFFEVYAHPQGDVWLAVGDVSGKGVPAALFMASAISVLRRELSQEMPPEPHIVMQNLNRSLSEDLVSTNCFITMVLVCYTPSTHKLIYANAGHIYPLVWSREAVSAHLAQGQPVTIEPNYLKVRGVPLGILPHWKAAAGSIDLNPGEILLLTSDGITEATIHNAEPINGTNQVNGSNQATAMLQQTGLWQLLIQDQSSLDLKDLLARIRSHNDIQEDDQTILSLEVL
;
A
#
# COMPACT_ATOMS: atom_id res chain seq x y z
N MET A 1 8.38 -12.64 37.91
CA MET A 1 8.78 -12.71 39.33
C MET A 1 9.44 -11.39 39.66
N ALA A 2 8.91 -10.64 40.63
CA ALA A 2 9.55 -9.43 41.10
C ALA A 2 10.90 -9.82 41.74
N GLU A 3 11.99 -9.18 41.36
CA GLU A 3 13.21 -9.20 42.16
C GLU A 3 12.85 -8.69 43.55
N GLU A 4 12.81 -9.59 44.52
CA GLU A 4 12.72 -9.21 45.93
C GLU A 4 13.95 -8.36 46.24
N ILE A 5 13.72 -7.08 46.53
CA ILE A 5 14.72 -6.22 47.18
C ILE A 5 14.86 -6.76 48.62
N ASP A 6 15.54 -7.90 48.77
CA ASP A 6 15.78 -8.58 50.04
C ASP A 6 17.01 -8.00 50.78
N GLY A 7 17.46 -6.83 50.33
CA GLY A 7 18.46 -6.00 51.01
C GLY A 7 17.83 -4.96 51.93
N LYS A 8 18.51 -4.61 53.02
CA LYS A 8 18.14 -3.46 53.83
C LYS A 8 18.21 -2.19 52.98
N LEU A 9 17.19 -1.34 53.08
CA LEU A 9 17.22 -0.03 52.41
C LEU A 9 18.33 0.85 53.00
N LYS A 10 18.97 1.65 52.15
CA LYS A 10 19.98 2.63 52.57
C LYS A 10 19.32 3.87 53.17
N LEU A 11 19.66 4.19 54.41
CA LEU A 11 19.19 5.35 55.15
C LEU A 11 20.37 6.27 55.46
N MET A 12 20.35 7.49 54.93
CA MET A 12 21.32 8.52 55.31
C MET A 12 20.77 9.36 56.46
N VAL A 13 21.61 9.63 57.44
CA VAL A 13 21.33 10.52 58.57
C VAL A 13 22.37 11.63 58.61
N VAL A 14 21.91 12.88 58.62
CA VAL A 14 22.72 14.10 58.59
C VAL A 14 22.33 14.99 59.77
N ASP A 15 23.26 15.25 60.69
CA ASP A 15 23.05 16.10 61.87
C ASP A 15 24.44 16.53 62.36
N ASP A 16 24.61 17.79 62.76
CA ASP A 16 25.90 18.34 63.21
C ASP A 16 26.21 17.99 64.68
N GLU A 17 25.22 17.50 65.44
CA GLU A 17 25.42 17.01 66.80
C GLU A 17 25.74 15.50 66.80
N PRO A 18 26.94 15.08 67.23
CA PRO A 18 27.35 13.66 67.21
C PRO A 18 26.44 12.74 68.05
N ASP A 19 25.83 13.28 69.11
CA ASP A 19 24.92 12.55 69.98
C ASP A 19 23.61 12.19 69.25
N ASN A 20 23.08 13.09 68.42
CA ASN A 20 21.89 12.85 67.59
C ASN A 20 22.17 11.78 66.54
N LEU A 21 23.31 11.88 65.84
CA LEU A 21 23.75 10.86 64.87
C LEU A 21 23.90 9.48 65.52
N ALA A 22 24.49 9.41 66.72
CA ALA A 22 24.65 8.16 67.46
C ALA A 22 23.29 7.56 67.86
N LEU A 23 22.34 8.40 68.30
CA LEU A 23 20.99 7.97 68.64
C LEU A 23 20.22 7.44 67.43
N LEU A 24 20.22 8.16 66.31
CA LEU A 24 19.54 7.76 65.07
C LEU A 24 20.14 6.49 64.49
N TYR A 25 21.47 6.38 64.48
CA TYR A 25 22.16 5.14 64.07
C TYR A 25 21.75 3.93 64.92
N ARG A 26 21.76 4.07 66.25
CA ARG A 26 21.36 2.98 67.17
C ARG A 26 19.90 2.56 66.95
N THR A 27 19.03 3.52 66.64
CA THR A 27 17.60 3.31 66.40
C THR A 27 17.37 2.51 65.10
N PHE A 28 18.12 2.79 64.03
CA PHE A 28 17.81 2.28 62.69
C PHE A 28 18.73 1.18 62.14
N ARG A 29 19.94 0.97 62.68
CA ARG A 29 20.92 -0.01 62.17
C ARG A 29 20.43 -1.46 62.02
N ARG A 30 19.36 -1.83 62.73
CA ARG A 30 18.76 -3.18 62.64
C ARG A 30 17.94 -3.37 61.37
N ASP A 31 17.25 -2.32 60.92
CA ASP A 31 16.27 -2.40 59.84
C ASP A 31 16.79 -1.76 58.53
N PHE A 32 17.76 -0.85 58.62
CA PHE A 32 18.34 -0.12 57.49
C PHE A 32 19.87 -0.24 57.45
N GLU A 33 20.44 -0.06 56.26
CA GLU A 33 21.87 0.22 56.09
C GLU A 33 22.08 1.72 56.34
N VAL A 34 22.56 2.07 57.54
CA VAL A 34 22.61 3.47 57.99
C VAL A 34 23.96 4.10 57.65
N VAL A 35 23.91 5.15 56.84
CA VAL A 35 25.03 6.01 56.46
C VAL A 35 24.92 7.31 57.26
N LYS A 36 26.02 7.79 57.86
CA LYS A 36 26.04 8.99 58.70
C LYS A 36 26.86 10.09 58.04
N ALA A 37 26.45 11.33 58.22
CA ALA A 37 27.22 12.52 57.86
C ALA A 37 27.07 13.60 58.95
N GLU A 38 28.16 14.28 59.28
CA GLU A 38 28.21 15.33 60.31
C GLU A 38 27.90 16.72 59.74
N SER A 39 27.79 16.84 58.41
CA SER A 39 27.41 18.09 57.73
C SER A 39 26.72 17.82 56.40
N ALA A 40 25.99 18.82 55.89
CA ALA A 40 25.41 18.77 54.54
C ALA A 40 26.46 18.56 53.43
N ILE A 41 27.65 19.16 53.57
CA ILE A 41 28.72 19.04 52.57
C ILE A 41 29.27 17.60 52.54
N GLU A 42 29.48 17.00 53.71
CA GLU A 42 29.89 15.60 53.80
C GLU A 42 28.80 14.67 53.22
N ALA A 43 27.53 14.94 53.52
CA ALA A 43 26.42 14.16 53.00
C ALA A 43 26.36 14.17 51.47
N LEU A 44 26.55 15.34 50.83
CA LEU A 44 26.62 15.44 49.37
C LEU A 44 27.79 14.64 48.79
N LYS A 45 28.96 14.74 49.40
CA LYS A 45 30.13 13.97 48.97
C LYS A 45 29.89 12.46 49.05
N ILE A 46 29.21 11.99 50.11
CA ILE A 46 28.86 10.58 50.25
C ILE A 46 27.82 10.15 49.20
N LEU A 47 26.85 10.99 48.86
CA LEU A 47 25.89 10.71 47.78
C LEU A 47 26.59 10.57 46.42
N ASP A 48 27.60 11.41 46.15
CA ASP A 48 28.40 11.32 44.93
C ASP A 48 29.25 10.03 44.86
N GLU A 49 29.79 9.59 46.00
CA GLU A 49 30.65 8.39 46.08
C GLU A 49 29.86 7.07 46.15
N GLN A 50 28.76 7.02 46.91
CA GLN A 50 28.03 5.80 47.23
C GLN A 50 26.70 5.64 46.50
N GLY A 51 26.25 6.71 45.80
CA GLY A 51 25.02 6.72 45.01
C GLY A 51 23.75 6.91 45.83
N GLU A 52 22.63 6.52 45.23
CA GLU A 52 21.27 6.81 45.71
C GLU A 52 20.99 6.20 47.10
N MET A 53 20.31 7.00 47.95
CA MET A 53 19.77 6.57 49.24
C MET A 53 18.26 6.41 49.14
N ALA A 54 17.70 5.41 49.82
CA ALA A 54 16.25 5.23 49.85
C ALA A 54 15.59 6.35 50.67
N ILE A 55 16.21 6.72 51.79
CA ILE A 55 15.72 7.74 52.72
C ILE A 55 16.88 8.62 53.17
N ILE A 56 16.66 9.93 53.25
CA ILE A 56 17.58 10.90 53.87
C ILE A 56 16.85 11.61 55.02
N ILE A 57 17.43 11.56 56.22
CA ILE A 57 16.99 12.34 57.39
C ILE A 57 18.06 13.41 57.64
N SER A 58 17.66 14.68 57.63
CA SER A 58 18.57 15.81 57.87
C SER A 58 18.06 16.66 59.02
N ASP A 59 18.94 17.16 59.88
CA ASP A 59 18.60 18.29 60.72
C ASP A 59 18.35 19.54 59.88
N GLN A 60 17.48 20.43 60.35
CA GLN A 60 17.15 21.67 59.65
C GLN A 60 18.25 22.70 59.80
N ARG A 61 18.83 22.83 61.00
CA ARG A 61 19.84 23.84 61.30
C ARG A 61 21.19 23.17 61.48
N MET A 62 21.98 23.14 60.42
CA MET A 62 23.36 22.70 60.47
C MET A 62 24.29 23.88 60.14
N PRO A 63 25.56 23.87 60.60
CA PRO A 63 26.56 24.82 60.17
C PRO A 63 26.67 24.85 58.64
N GLU A 64 26.92 26.05 58.11
CA GLU A 64 27.17 26.33 56.68
C GLU A 64 25.97 26.18 55.73
N MET A 65 25.07 25.21 55.95
CA MET A 65 23.93 24.93 55.06
C MET A 65 22.71 24.42 55.83
N LEU A 66 21.53 24.93 55.49
CA LEU A 66 20.26 24.43 56.04
C LEU A 66 19.92 23.04 55.49
N GLY A 67 19.26 22.21 56.29
CA GLY A 67 18.79 20.89 55.86
C GLY A 67 17.88 20.94 54.64
N THR A 68 16.97 21.91 54.57
CA THR A 68 16.12 22.14 53.39
C THR A 68 16.91 22.52 52.14
N GLU A 69 17.99 23.30 52.28
CA GLU A 69 18.87 23.66 51.16
C GLU A 69 19.63 22.43 50.66
N PHE A 70 20.19 21.64 51.57
CA PHE A 70 20.83 20.36 51.25
C PHE A 70 19.89 19.41 50.51
N LEU A 71 18.69 19.17 51.07
CA LEU A 71 17.72 18.27 50.47
C LEU A 71 17.26 18.76 49.10
N SER A 72 17.13 20.07 48.90
CA SER A 72 16.81 20.66 47.59
C SER A 72 17.87 20.34 46.53
N LYS A 73 19.16 20.24 46.88
CA LYS A 73 20.24 19.91 45.93
C LYS A 73 20.19 18.45 45.47
N THR A 74 19.53 17.57 46.22
CA THR A 74 19.43 16.15 45.87
C THR A 74 18.26 15.84 44.92
N VAL A 75 17.32 16.76 44.70
CA VAL A 75 16.08 16.51 43.94
C VAL A 75 16.36 16.12 42.49
N ASP A 76 17.30 16.81 41.84
CA ASP A 76 17.58 16.61 40.41
C ASP A 76 18.31 15.29 40.14
N HIS A 77 19.22 14.90 41.03
CA HIS A 77 20.07 13.71 40.85
C HIS A 77 19.43 12.44 41.42
N PHE A 78 18.64 12.56 42.49
CA PHE A 78 18.03 11.44 43.19
C PHE A 78 16.53 11.65 43.41
N PRO A 79 15.72 11.79 42.35
CA PRO A 79 14.32 12.18 42.46
C PRO A 79 13.46 11.19 43.26
N ASP A 80 13.80 9.90 43.24
CA ASP A 80 13.04 8.84 43.93
C ASP A 80 13.28 8.81 45.45
N THR A 81 14.33 9.47 45.97
CA THR A 81 14.70 9.44 47.40
C THR A 81 13.68 10.13 48.30
N ILE A 82 13.32 9.49 49.42
CA ILE A 82 12.40 10.06 50.41
C ILE A 82 13.17 10.94 51.40
N ARG A 83 12.72 12.18 51.57
CA ARG A 83 13.46 13.24 52.30
C ARG A 83 12.73 13.67 53.56
N ILE A 84 13.40 13.63 54.72
CA ILE A 84 12.81 13.95 56.02
C ILE A 84 13.66 14.99 56.73
N VAL A 85 13.01 15.99 57.31
CA VAL A 85 13.67 17.06 58.06
C VAL A 85 13.37 16.93 59.55
N LEU A 86 14.39 17.04 60.40
CA LEU A 86 14.24 17.20 61.85
C LEU A 86 14.31 18.70 62.18
N THR A 87 13.42 19.21 63.04
CA THR A 87 13.32 20.66 63.30
C THR A 87 13.02 20.97 64.77
N GLY A 88 13.64 22.00 65.33
CA GLY A 88 13.19 22.62 66.58
C GLY A 88 12.06 23.62 66.28
N TYR A 89 11.05 23.71 67.15
CA TYR A 89 9.77 24.45 66.99
C TYR A 89 9.78 25.92 66.46
N THR A 90 10.93 26.49 66.10
CA THR A 90 11.12 27.89 65.70
C THR A 90 11.03 28.16 64.19
N ASP A 91 11.03 27.14 63.32
CA ASP A 91 11.32 27.32 61.88
C ASP A 91 10.13 26.98 60.95
N VAL A 92 8.93 27.48 61.28
CA VAL A 92 7.69 27.03 60.63
C VAL A 92 7.53 27.57 59.18
N GLU A 93 8.03 28.76 58.86
CA GLU A 93 7.78 29.39 57.55
C GLU A 93 8.57 28.72 56.40
N ASP A 94 9.89 28.51 56.55
CA ASP A 94 10.74 27.87 55.54
C ASP A 94 10.40 26.37 55.30
N LEU A 95 9.86 25.70 56.33
CA LEU A 95 9.42 24.30 56.24
C LEU A 95 8.18 24.14 55.35
N VAL A 96 7.23 25.08 55.43
CA VAL A 96 6.00 25.02 54.64
C VAL A 96 6.32 25.19 53.15
N GLU A 97 7.25 26.07 52.80
CA GLU A 97 7.68 26.26 51.42
C GLU A 97 8.39 25.01 50.86
N ALA A 98 9.25 24.37 51.66
CA ALA A 98 9.95 23.15 51.25
C ALA A 98 8.99 21.96 50.97
N ILE A 99 7.91 21.83 51.74
CA ILE A 99 6.86 20.81 51.52
C ILE A 99 6.04 21.14 50.28
N ASN A 100 5.61 22.39 50.14
CA ASN A 100 4.79 22.82 48.99
C ASN A 100 5.55 22.72 47.67
N ALA A 101 6.88 22.85 47.70
CA ALA A 101 7.75 22.60 46.55
C ALA A 101 8.04 21.11 46.29
N GLY A 102 7.44 20.18 47.06
CA GLY A 102 7.61 18.73 46.90
C GLY A 102 8.99 18.20 47.29
N LYS A 103 9.81 19.01 47.97
CA LYS A 103 11.22 18.71 48.28
C LYS A 103 11.41 17.88 49.55
N VAL A 104 10.38 17.82 50.41
CA VAL A 104 10.43 17.12 51.70
C VAL A 104 9.15 16.30 51.88
N PHE A 105 9.30 15.02 52.23
CA PHE A 105 8.22 14.08 52.49
C PHE A 105 7.51 14.36 53.82
N LYS A 106 8.29 14.63 54.88
CA LYS A 106 7.77 14.90 56.21
C LYS A 106 8.79 15.64 57.07
N TYR A 107 8.31 16.50 57.97
CA TYR A 107 9.14 17.06 59.04
C TYR A 107 8.78 16.41 60.39
N ILE A 108 9.75 16.36 61.29
CA ILE A 108 9.63 15.76 62.61
C ILE A 108 10.21 16.73 63.64
N THR A 109 9.42 17.08 64.64
CA THR A 109 9.81 18.05 65.67
C THR A 109 10.74 17.43 66.72
N LYS A 110 11.82 18.13 67.08
CA LYS A 110 12.69 17.81 68.22
C LYS A 110 12.05 18.31 69.53
N PRO A 111 12.07 17.54 70.64
CA PRO A 111 12.58 16.17 70.78
C PRO A 111 11.58 15.12 70.23
N TRP A 112 12.08 14.09 69.55
CA TRP A 112 11.25 13.02 68.98
C TRP A 112 11.15 11.79 69.89
N VAL A 113 10.05 11.05 69.77
CA VAL A 113 9.89 9.74 70.41
C VAL A 113 10.43 8.66 69.46
N PRO A 114 11.40 7.80 69.86
CA PRO A 114 12.02 6.82 68.98
C PRO A 114 11.04 5.90 68.25
N ASP A 115 10.00 5.41 68.94
CA ASP A 115 9.00 4.51 68.35
C ASP A 115 8.14 5.21 67.28
N GLN A 116 7.80 6.49 67.49
CA GLN A 116 7.05 7.28 66.51
C GLN A 116 7.91 7.58 65.28
N LEU A 117 9.18 7.96 65.50
CA LEU A 117 10.13 8.19 64.41
C LEU A 117 10.32 6.90 63.59
N LYS A 118 10.38 5.74 64.25
CA LYS A 118 10.50 4.45 63.57
C LYS A 118 9.35 4.16 62.62
N VAL A 119 8.11 4.40 63.04
CA VAL A 119 6.93 4.23 62.18
C VAL A 119 7.02 5.14 60.95
N VAL A 120 7.46 6.38 61.11
CA VAL A 120 7.61 7.32 59.99
C VAL A 120 8.66 6.86 58.99
N ILE A 121 9.82 6.37 59.46
CA ILE A 121 10.87 5.86 58.56
C ILE A 121 10.46 4.57 57.86
N GLN A 122 9.69 3.70 58.51
CA GLN A 122 9.12 2.52 57.86
C GLN A 122 8.14 2.90 56.74
N GLN A 123 7.23 3.85 57.00
CA GLN A 123 6.32 4.39 55.98
C GLN A 123 7.08 5.03 54.81
N ALA A 124 8.17 5.75 55.10
CA ALA A 124 9.05 6.30 54.07
C ALA A 124 9.71 5.20 53.24
N GLY A 125 10.16 4.10 53.86
CA GLY A 125 10.74 2.95 53.14
C GLY A 125 9.73 2.24 52.23
N GLU A 126 8.48 2.06 52.67
CA GLU A 126 7.40 1.53 51.83
C GLU A 126 7.10 2.47 50.66
N THR A 127 7.03 3.78 50.92
CA THR A 127 6.80 4.79 49.89
C THR A 127 7.92 4.78 48.85
N TYR A 128 9.18 4.72 49.28
CA TYR A 128 10.32 4.59 48.38
C TYR A 128 10.18 3.38 47.45
N ARG A 129 9.84 2.21 48.00
CA ARG A 129 9.65 0.99 47.20
C ARG A 129 8.57 1.18 46.14
N ILE A 130 7.43 1.76 46.50
CA ILE A 130 6.32 2.02 45.57
C ILE A 130 6.74 3.02 44.48
N VAL A 131 7.38 4.13 44.86
CA VAL A 131 7.86 5.15 43.91
C VAL A 131 8.87 4.53 42.95
N LYS A 132 9.86 3.80 43.48
CA LYS A 132 10.90 3.16 42.67
C LYS A 132 10.32 2.15 41.68
N GLN A 133 9.37 1.32 42.13
CA GLN A 133 8.69 0.36 41.28
C GLN A 133 7.96 1.07 40.13
N ARG A 134 7.17 2.12 40.43
CA ARG A 134 6.44 2.88 39.41
C ARG A 134 7.36 3.58 38.43
N THR A 135 8.42 4.23 38.90
CA THR A 135 9.42 4.89 38.03
C THR A 135 10.05 3.87 37.07
N ASN A 136 10.39 2.68 37.56
CA ASN A 136 10.93 1.61 36.73
C ASN A 136 9.91 1.09 35.72
N GLU A 137 8.65 0.85 36.12
CA GLU A 137 7.56 0.44 35.21
C GLU A 137 7.31 1.48 34.11
N LEU A 138 7.28 2.78 34.46
CA LEU A 138 7.09 3.86 33.50
C LEU A 138 8.27 3.97 32.52
N ARG A 139 9.51 3.90 33.01
CA ARG A 139 10.71 3.87 32.15
C ARG A 139 10.69 2.68 31.20
N ARG A 140 10.22 1.51 31.64
CA ARG A 140 10.04 0.32 30.80
C ARG A 140 8.99 0.57 29.70
N ALA A 141 7.85 1.15 30.05
CA ALA A 141 6.79 1.47 29.10
C ALA A 141 7.27 2.47 28.03
N LEU A 142 7.96 3.54 28.45
CA LEU A 142 8.51 4.54 27.53
C LEU A 142 9.58 3.97 26.61
N ARG A 143 10.47 3.12 27.13
CA ARG A 143 11.48 2.42 26.30
C ARG A 143 10.79 1.55 25.26
N ARG A 144 9.76 0.80 25.64
CA ARG A 144 8.96 -0.03 24.72
C ARG A 144 8.29 0.81 23.62
N GLU A 145 7.66 1.92 23.98
CA GLU A 145 6.98 2.81 23.03
C GLU A 145 7.96 3.46 22.03
N SER A 146 9.11 3.92 22.52
CA SER A 146 10.16 4.47 21.64
C SER A 146 10.66 3.44 20.62
N LEU A 147 10.80 2.19 21.04
CA LEU A 147 11.24 1.10 20.15
C LEU A 147 10.19 0.72 19.13
N PHE A 148 8.93 0.67 19.58
CA PHE A 148 7.80 0.47 18.70
C PHE A 148 7.78 1.51 17.56
N ASN A 149 7.96 2.79 17.90
CA ASN A 149 7.97 3.87 16.91
C ASN A 149 9.19 3.81 15.99
N ALA A 150 10.38 3.50 16.51
CA ALA A 150 11.60 3.41 15.70
C ALA A 150 11.51 2.32 14.63
N VAL A 151 11.11 1.11 15.01
CA VAL A 151 10.96 -0.01 14.06
C VAL A 151 9.84 0.26 13.06
N THR A 152 8.69 0.77 13.52
CA THR A 152 7.57 1.12 12.62
C THR A 152 7.96 2.20 11.60
N THR A 153 8.74 3.20 12.01
CA THR A 153 9.22 4.26 11.12
C THR A 153 10.20 3.70 10.09
N ALA A 154 11.18 2.90 10.54
CA ALA A 154 12.12 2.20 9.66
C ALA A 154 11.41 1.36 8.58
N ILE A 155 10.32 0.68 8.95
CA ILE A 155 9.51 -0.10 8.01
C ILE A 155 8.79 0.81 7.01
N ARG A 156 8.19 1.90 7.48
CA ARG A 156 7.43 2.83 6.62
C ARG A 156 8.32 3.56 5.62
N GLU A 157 9.55 3.88 6.00
CA GLU A 157 10.50 4.62 5.16
C GLU A 157 11.25 3.72 4.17
N SER A 158 11.20 2.40 4.36
CA SER A 158 11.87 1.45 3.49
C SER A 158 11.10 1.27 2.18
N LEU A 159 11.76 1.55 1.06
CA LEU A 159 11.18 1.45 -0.29
C LEU A 159 11.21 0.02 -0.85
N ASN A 160 12.00 -0.88 -0.26
CA ASN A 160 12.15 -2.27 -0.69
C ASN A 160 12.49 -3.20 0.49
N TYR A 161 12.27 -4.50 0.27
CA TYR A 161 12.43 -5.57 1.27
C TYR A 161 13.83 -5.59 1.90
N ASP A 162 14.87 -5.49 1.08
CA ASP A 162 16.27 -5.55 1.51
C ASP A 162 16.67 -4.38 2.42
N SER A 163 16.29 -3.15 2.05
CA SER A 163 16.60 -1.97 2.87
C SER A 163 15.89 -2.06 4.22
N MET A 164 14.66 -2.57 4.23
CA MET A 164 13.90 -2.76 5.47
C MET A 164 14.61 -3.73 6.42
N LEU A 165 15.06 -4.88 5.93
CA LEU A 165 15.81 -5.85 6.74
C LEU A 165 17.12 -5.27 7.28
N GLN A 166 17.82 -4.50 6.46
CA GLN A 166 19.03 -3.79 6.88
C GLN A 166 18.76 -2.74 7.96
N THR A 167 17.67 -1.97 7.83
CA THR A 167 17.28 -0.97 8.83
C THR A 167 16.82 -1.63 10.13
N ILE A 168 16.13 -2.76 10.07
CA ILE A 168 15.77 -3.57 11.26
C ILE A 168 17.04 -4.00 11.99
N ALA A 169 18.02 -4.60 11.29
CA ALA A 169 19.29 -5.01 11.89
C ALA A 169 20.03 -3.83 12.54
N ALA A 170 20.10 -2.68 11.87
CA ALA A 170 20.73 -1.47 12.41
C ALA A 170 20.01 -0.93 13.67
N THR A 171 18.68 -0.89 13.64
CA THR A 171 17.86 -0.40 14.75
C THR A 171 18.01 -1.28 15.99
N LEU A 172 18.08 -2.61 15.81
CA LEU A 172 18.29 -3.56 16.90
C LEU A 172 19.65 -3.37 17.58
N VAL A 173 20.72 -3.18 16.80
CA VAL A 173 22.07 -2.91 17.33
C VAL A 173 22.10 -1.66 18.19
N GLN A 174 21.57 -0.55 17.66
CA GLN A 174 21.55 0.73 18.36
C GLN A 174 20.67 0.70 19.62
N THR A 175 19.54 0.00 19.57
CA THR A 175 18.57 -0.09 20.67
C THR A 175 19.09 -0.86 21.88
N PHE A 176 19.72 -1.99 21.61
CA PHE A 176 20.09 -2.96 22.63
C PHE A 176 21.56 -2.87 23.04
N ASN A 177 22.28 -1.86 22.53
CA ASN A 177 23.73 -1.71 22.65
C ASN A 177 24.43 -3.04 22.34
N ALA A 178 24.00 -3.70 21.27
CA ALA A 178 24.66 -4.91 20.79
C ALA A 178 25.93 -4.52 20.03
N SER A 179 26.92 -5.41 20.00
CA SER A 179 28.13 -5.24 19.20
C SER A 179 27.84 -5.48 17.71
N GLU A 180 26.99 -6.47 17.41
CA GLU A 180 26.59 -6.83 16.06
C GLU A 180 25.20 -7.51 16.03
N CYS A 181 24.55 -7.43 14.87
CA CYS A 181 23.34 -8.15 14.53
C CYS A 181 23.48 -8.73 13.13
N ILE A 182 23.18 -10.02 13.00
CA ILE A 182 23.05 -10.72 11.72
C ILE A 182 21.58 -11.11 11.57
N LEU A 183 20.94 -10.72 10.48
CA LEU A 183 19.58 -11.11 10.12
C LEU A 183 19.62 -11.88 8.79
N GLN A 184 19.01 -13.07 8.77
CA GLN A 184 18.99 -13.95 7.62
C GLN A 184 17.56 -14.45 7.35
N PRO A 185 16.97 -14.16 6.18
CA PRO A 185 15.66 -14.66 5.80
C PRO A 185 15.60 -16.19 5.70
N ILE A 186 14.37 -16.71 5.74
CA ILE A 186 14.07 -18.13 5.60
C ILE A 186 13.10 -18.37 4.44
N GLU A 187 13.40 -19.39 3.64
CA GLU A 187 12.54 -19.94 2.61
C GLU A 187 12.42 -21.46 2.78
N GLY A 188 11.19 -21.97 2.94
CA GLY A 188 10.93 -23.41 3.05
C GLY A 188 11.74 -24.09 4.17
N ASP A 189 11.82 -23.45 5.34
CA ASP A 189 12.62 -23.87 6.52
C ASP A 189 14.15 -23.91 6.31
N ARG A 190 14.66 -23.23 5.27
CA ARG A 190 16.11 -23.08 5.04
C ARG A 190 16.51 -21.61 5.06
N LEU A 191 17.70 -21.34 5.61
CA LEU A 191 18.33 -20.02 5.53
C LEU A 191 18.64 -19.68 4.08
N THR A 192 18.26 -18.47 3.66
CA THR A 192 18.60 -17.93 2.34
C THR A 192 20.08 -17.58 2.26
N THR A 193 20.60 -17.37 1.05
CA THR A 193 21.99 -16.89 0.87
C THR A 193 22.17 -15.41 1.22
N GLU A 194 21.08 -14.65 1.27
CA GLU A 194 21.07 -13.24 1.62
C GLU A 194 21.28 -13.05 3.13
N VAL A 195 22.20 -12.16 3.51
CA VAL A 195 22.55 -11.86 4.90
C VAL A 195 22.56 -10.36 5.09
N PHE A 196 21.84 -9.89 6.10
CA PHE A 196 21.73 -8.49 6.49
C PHE A 196 22.46 -8.28 7.81
N TYR A 197 23.55 -7.52 7.78
CA TYR A 197 24.47 -7.39 8.91
C TYR A 197 24.63 -5.94 9.33
N HIS A 198 24.70 -5.71 10.63
CA HIS A 198 25.08 -4.41 11.19
C HIS A 198 25.98 -4.57 12.41
N SER A 199 26.96 -3.69 12.56
CA SER A 199 27.87 -3.66 13.72
C SER A 199 27.99 -2.25 14.29
N ALA A 200 28.10 -2.16 15.61
CA ALA A 200 28.31 -0.90 16.33
C ALA A 200 29.77 -0.41 16.23
N ILE A 201 30.73 -1.28 15.91
CA ILE A 201 32.16 -0.96 15.86
C ILE A 201 32.54 -0.66 14.41
N VAL A 202 32.90 0.59 14.13
CA VAL A 202 33.25 1.08 12.78
C VAL A 202 34.61 0.54 12.29
N ASN A 203 35.35 -0.20 13.13
CA ASN A 203 36.71 -0.70 12.84
C ASN A 203 36.80 -2.24 12.87
N ALA A 204 36.44 -2.87 11.76
CA ALA A 204 37.12 -4.05 11.23
C ALA A 204 36.88 -4.04 9.72
N ASP A 205 37.83 -4.53 8.94
CA ASP A 205 37.90 -4.48 7.48
C ASP A 205 36.58 -4.72 6.72
N ASN A 206 36.57 -4.38 5.43
CA ASN A 206 35.67 -4.93 4.40
C ASN A 206 35.67 -6.49 4.37
N SER A 207 35.31 -7.16 5.46
CA SER A 207 35.10 -8.59 5.52
C SER A 207 33.75 -8.87 4.89
N ASN A 208 33.80 -9.61 3.78
CA ASN A 208 32.68 -10.02 2.94
C ASN A 208 31.46 -10.49 3.79
N PRO A 209 30.22 -10.04 3.53
CA PRO A 209 29.01 -10.51 4.23
C PRO A 209 28.86 -12.05 4.22
N ALA A 210 29.43 -12.70 3.20
CA ALA A 210 29.48 -14.17 3.08
C ALA A 210 30.27 -14.88 4.19
N GLN A 211 31.18 -14.20 4.90
CA GLN A 211 31.92 -14.75 6.05
C GLN A 211 31.19 -14.57 7.39
N GLN A 212 30.10 -13.79 7.41
CA GLN A 212 29.26 -13.49 8.59
C GLN A 212 27.86 -14.13 8.47
N SER A 213 27.75 -15.21 7.69
CA SER A 213 26.52 -16.01 7.57
C SER A 213 26.29 -16.85 8.82
N LEU A 214 25.03 -17.04 9.21
CA LEU A 214 24.67 -17.97 10.26
C LEU A 214 24.93 -19.41 9.75
N SER A 215 25.91 -20.08 10.34
CA SER A 215 26.20 -21.47 9.97
C SER A 215 25.09 -22.40 10.44
N THR A 216 24.55 -23.21 9.53
CA THR A 216 23.61 -24.29 9.89
C THR A 216 24.25 -25.38 10.74
N ASP A 217 25.58 -25.42 10.86
CA ASP A 217 26.29 -26.36 11.73
C ASP A 217 26.36 -25.86 13.19
N ASP A 218 25.92 -24.64 13.44
CA ASP A 218 25.84 -24.07 14.79
C ASP A 218 24.65 -24.64 15.55
N LEU A 219 24.93 -25.26 16.69
CA LEU A 219 23.93 -25.88 17.57
C LEU A 219 22.85 -24.90 18.04
N LEU A 220 23.17 -23.62 18.26
CA LEU A 220 22.16 -22.63 18.65
C LEU A 220 21.19 -22.36 17.50
N ILE A 221 21.72 -22.22 16.28
CA ILE A 221 20.91 -21.95 15.08
C ILE A 221 20.05 -23.18 14.75
N GLN A 222 20.59 -24.40 14.82
CA GLN A 222 19.82 -25.64 14.64
C GLN A 222 18.67 -25.77 15.66
N ASN A 223 18.94 -25.41 16.92
CA ASN A 223 17.92 -25.42 17.96
C ASN A 223 16.84 -24.38 17.68
N VAL A 224 17.18 -23.17 17.23
CA VAL A 224 16.18 -22.17 16.82
C VAL A 224 15.39 -22.65 15.60
N LEU A 225 16.06 -23.24 14.60
CA LEU A 225 15.43 -23.76 13.39
C LEU A 225 14.39 -24.86 13.70
N SER A 226 14.70 -25.74 14.66
CA SER A 226 13.82 -26.85 15.04
C SER A 226 12.74 -26.48 16.06
N THR A 227 13.08 -25.67 17.06
CA THR A 227 12.16 -25.33 18.18
C THR A 227 11.33 -24.09 17.92
N ARG A 228 11.80 -23.20 17.03
CA ARG A 228 11.25 -21.85 16.82
C ARG A 228 11.16 -21.04 18.12
N GLN A 229 12.07 -21.30 19.05
CA GLN A 229 12.21 -20.57 20.32
C GLN A 229 13.55 -19.86 20.40
N ILE A 230 13.60 -18.77 21.16
CA ILE A 230 14.82 -18.01 21.42
C ILE A 230 15.85 -18.92 22.11
N GLN A 231 17.09 -18.87 21.64
CA GLN A 231 18.21 -19.61 22.23
C GLN A 231 19.32 -18.65 22.64
N THR A 232 19.93 -18.94 23.79
CA THR A 232 21.09 -18.21 24.35
C THR A 232 22.25 -19.16 24.51
N ASP A 233 23.47 -18.67 24.31
CA ASP A 233 24.65 -19.46 24.65
C ASP A 233 24.75 -19.68 26.17
N LYS A 234 24.68 -20.94 26.61
CA LYS A 234 24.75 -21.34 28.03
C LYS A 234 26.14 -21.85 28.43
N ILE A 235 27.08 -21.96 27.48
CA ILE A 235 28.32 -22.74 27.66
C ILE A 235 29.35 -21.98 28.53
N THR A 236 29.30 -20.65 28.59
CA THR A 236 30.28 -19.82 29.31
C THR A 236 29.79 -19.25 30.65
N GLY A 237 28.56 -19.59 31.09
CA GLY A 237 27.98 -19.06 32.34
C GLY A 237 27.39 -17.66 32.24
N SER A 238 27.61 -16.95 31.12
CA SER A 238 27.06 -15.62 30.83
C SER A 238 26.57 -15.56 29.37
N PRO A 239 25.26 -15.34 29.10
CA PRO A 239 24.75 -15.32 27.73
C PRO A 239 25.14 -14.01 27.03
N HIS A 240 26.21 -14.04 26.24
CA HIS A 240 26.64 -12.91 25.39
C HIS A 240 26.12 -13.00 23.95
N ARG A 241 25.59 -14.17 23.55
CA ARG A 241 25.00 -14.41 22.23
C ARG A 241 23.54 -14.83 22.36
N LEU A 242 22.70 -14.23 21.54
CA LEU A 242 21.26 -14.45 21.48
C LEU A 242 20.85 -14.74 20.04
N VAL A 243 20.05 -15.78 19.82
CA VAL A 243 19.49 -16.11 18.50
C VAL A 243 17.97 -16.16 18.62
N VAL A 244 17.29 -15.39 17.76
CA VAL A 244 15.87 -15.12 17.84
C VAL A 244 15.20 -15.49 16.52
N PRO A 245 14.15 -16.34 16.55
CA PRO A 245 13.34 -16.60 15.38
C PRO A 245 12.34 -15.47 15.13
N ILE A 246 12.24 -15.02 13.89
CA ILE A 246 11.19 -14.13 13.42
C ILE A 246 10.10 -15.00 12.81
N THR A 247 9.01 -15.20 13.55
CA THR A 247 7.86 -15.97 13.10
C THR A 247 6.62 -15.10 13.09
N TYR A 248 5.81 -15.22 12.04
CA TYR A 248 4.51 -14.58 11.97
C TYR A 248 3.46 -15.67 11.74
N GLN A 249 2.55 -15.82 12.71
CA GLN A 249 1.60 -16.92 12.76
C GLN A 249 2.30 -18.30 12.75
N GLN A 250 2.34 -18.97 11.60
CA GLN A 250 3.00 -20.27 11.41
C GLN A 250 4.20 -20.19 10.46
N ASP A 251 4.38 -19.05 9.80
CA ASP A 251 5.43 -18.83 8.83
C ASP A 251 6.71 -18.39 9.53
N PHE A 252 7.79 -19.08 9.20
CA PHE A 252 9.11 -18.76 9.68
C PHE A 252 9.79 -17.86 8.66
N LEU A 253 9.92 -16.59 9.01
CA LEU A 253 10.28 -15.54 8.04
C LEU A 253 11.78 -15.29 7.99
N ALA A 254 12.44 -15.29 9.16
CA ALA A 254 13.86 -15.01 9.28
C ALA A 254 14.38 -15.47 10.65
N ILE A 255 15.71 -15.51 10.79
CA ILE A 255 16.40 -15.55 12.08
C ILE A 255 17.24 -14.29 12.19
N PHE A 256 17.35 -13.74 13.40
CA PHE A 256 18.45 -12.85 13.69
C PHE A 256 19.26 -13.32 14.90
N ALA A 257 20.56 -13.05 14.87
CA ALA A 257 21.49 -13.30 15.95
C ALA A 257 22.12 -11.98 16.39
N MET A 258 22.19 -11.76 17.70
CA MET A 258 22.86 -10.62 18.30
C MET A 258 23.98 -11.07 19.22
N HIS A 259 25.03 -10.27 19.26
CA HIS A 259 26.19 -10.49 20.09
C HIS A 259 26.52 -9.24 20.91
N ARG A 260 26.94 -9.44 22.17
CA ARG A 260 27.56 -8.44 23.04
C ARG A 260 28.98 -8.89 23.35
N GLU A 261 29.90 -7.93 23.49
CA GLU A 261 31.26 -8.20 23.96
C GLU A 261 31.26 -8.93 25.32
N LEU A 262 32.33 -9.71 25.57
CA LEU A 262 32.52 -10.49 26.80
C LEU A 262 32.69 -9.60 28.05
N ASP A 263 33.19 -8.38 27.87
CA ASP A 263 33.35 -7.38 28.93
C ASP A 263 32.04 -6.61 29.23
N ALA A 264 31.01 -6.78 28.39
CA ALA A 264 29.70 -6.17 28.56
C ALA A 264 28.79 -7.01 29.47
N ALA A 265 27.74 -6.40 30.03
CA ALA A 265 26.76 -7.15 30.81
C ALA A 265 26.04 -8.20 29.94
N PRO A 266 25.87 -9.45 30.43
CA PRO A 266 25.16 -10.48 29.70
C PRO A 266 23.70 -10.09 29.45
N TRP A 267 23.05 -10.76 28.49
CA TRP A 267 21.64 -10.53 28.22
C TRP A 267 20.78 -10.83 29.45
N SER A 268 20.10 -9.79 29.95
CA SER A 268 19.16 -9.94 31.06
C SER A 268 17.85 -10.58 30.58
N SER A 269 17.07 -11.15 31.50
CA SER A 269 15.73 -11.65 31.19
C SER A 269 14.79 -10.55 30.68
N GLU A 270 15.00 -9.31 31.15
CA GLU A 270 14.30 -8.13 30.67
C GLU A 270 14.67 -7.79 29.21
N ASP A 271 15.96 -7.83 28.87
CA ASP A 271 16.41 -7.62 27.49
C ASP A 271 15.80 -8.67 26.56
N ILE A 272 15.84 -9.95 26.93
CA ILE A 272 15.29 -11.04 26.11
C ILE A 272 13.79 -10.85 25.85
N THR A 273 13.03 -10.45 26.88
CA THR A 273 11.58 -10.20 26.74
C THR A 273 11.32 -9.05 25.79
N LEU A 274 12.07 -7.95 25.91
CA LEU A 274 11.92 -6.79 25.03
C LEU A 274 12.33 -7.11 23.58
N ILE A 275 13.38 -7.90 23.39
CA ILE A 275 13.84 -8.36 22.07
C ILE A 275 12.79 -9.24 21.41
N GLN A 276 12.13 -10.12 22.18
CA GLN A 276 11.03 -10.93 21.68
C GLN A 276 9.86 -10.07 21.19
N GLU A 277 9.44 -9.08 21.98
CA GLU A 277 8.36 -8.15 21.61
C GLU A 277 8.71 -7.39 20.31
N VAL A 278 9.97 -6.96 20.14
CA VAL A 278 10.43 -6.30 18.91
C VAL A 278 10.49 -7.26 17.73
N ALA A 279 10.92 -8.52 17.95
CA ALA A 279 10.97 -9.55 16.93
C ALA A 279 9.58 -9.87 16.35
N GLU A 280 8.55 -9.90 17.20
CA GLU A 280 7.15 -10.09 16.77
C GLU A 280 6.67 -8.94 15.86
N GLN A 281 7.10 -7.71 16.13
CA GLN A 281 6.78 -6.56 15.26
C GLN A 281 7.56 -6.59 13.94
N ALA A 282 8.86 -6.92 14.00
CA ALA A 282 9.66 -7.14 12.80
C ALA A 282 9.04 -8.25 11.94
N ALA A 283 8.49 -9.31 12.55
CA ALA A 283 7.82 -10.39 11.83
C ALA A 283 6.61 -9.91 11.03
N LEU A 284 5.75 -9.08 11.62
CA LEU A 284 4.60 -8.50 10.91
C LEU A 284 5.06 -7.68 9.70
N ALA A 285 6.09 -6.85 9.87
CA ALA A 285 6.62 -6.00 8.82
C ALA A 285 7.23 -6.79 7.65
N ILE A 286 8.05 -7.79 7.99
CA ILE A 286 8.66 -8.71 7.03
C ILE A 286 7.58 -9.47 6.26
N SER A 287 6.53 -9.92 6.94
CA SER A 287 5.37 -10.57 6.31
C SER A 287 4.67 -9.64 5.30
N GLN A 288 4.37 -8.40 5.69
CA GLN A 288 3.70 -7.43 4.83
C GLN A 288 4.55 -7.07 3.60
N ALA A 289 5.85 -6.82 3.79
CA ALA A 289 6.76 -6.50 2.69
C ALA A 289 6.89 -7.68 1.71
N LYS A 290 7.00 -8.91 2.22
CA LYS A 290 7.06 -10.12 1.39
C LYS A 290 5.77 -10.32 0.57
N LEU A 291 4.61 -10.12 1.19
CA LEU A 291 3.31 -10.22 0.50
C LEU A 291 3.15 -9.15 -0.58
N TYR A 292 3.58 -7.92 -0.29
CA TYR A 292 3.56 -6.83 -1.27
C TYR A 292 4.43 -7.15 -2.48
N LEU A 293 5.66 -7.63 -2.27
CA LEU A 293 6.57 -8.04 -3.33
C LEU A 293 5.96 -9.16 -4.21
N GLN A 294 5.40 -10.19 -3.59
CA GLN A 294 4.74 -11.29 -4.32
C GLN A 294 3.58 -10.80 -5.18
N THR A 295 2.74 -9.92 -4.63
CA THR A 295 1.60 -9.34 -5.34
C THR A 295 2.07 -8.51 -6.53
N GLN A 296 3.13 -7.72 -6.36
CA GLN A 296 3.71 -6.93 -7.43
C GLN A 296 4.27 -7.82 -8.55
N THR A 297 5.07 -8.83 -8.22
CA THR A 297 5.62 -9.77 -9.22
C THR A 297 4.51 -10.49 -9.97
N GLN A 298 3.45 -10.94 -9.28
CA GLN A 298 2.30 -11.57 -9.93
C GLN A 298 1.55 -10.61 -10.86
N ALA A 299 1.36 -9.35 -10.45
CA ALA A 299 0.74 -8.33 -11.28
C ALA A 299 1.58 -8.00 -12.53
N GLU A 300 2.90 -7.94 -12.40
CA GLU A 300 3.83 -7.76 -13.52
C GLU A 300 3.78 -8.93 -14.51
N GLN A 301 3.75 -10.17 -14.01
CA GLN A 301 3.56 -11.37 -14.84
C GLN A 301 2.24 -11.35 -15.61
N MET A 302 1.13 -11.06 -14.92
CA MET A 302 -0.19 -10.98 -15.55
C MET A 302 -0.26 -9.88 -16.61
N ARG A 303 0.36 -8.72 -16.37
CA ARG A 303 0.46 -7.64 -17.36
C ARG A 303 1.26 -8.07 -18.59
N ALA A 304 2.37 -8.78 -18.40
CA ALA A 304 3.17 -9.28 -19.51
C ALA A 304 2.38 -10.28 -20.38
N GLU A 305 1.61 -11.18 -19.78
CA GLU A 305 0.73 -12.11 -20.50
C GLU A 305 -0.37 -11.39 -21.29
N LEU A 306 -1.01 -10.37 -20.69
CA LEU A 306 -2.03 -9.57 -21.36
C LEU A 306 -1.47 -8.74 -22.53
N GLU A 307 -0.23 -8.24 -22.41
CA GLU A 307 0.44 -7.53 -23.49
C GLU A 307 0.71 -8.43 -24.71
N VAL A 308 1.07 -9.70 -24.48
CA VAL A 308 1.17 -10.70 -25.54
C VAL A 308 -0.19 -10.93 -26.21
N ALA A 309 -1.27 -11.05 -25.42
CA ALA A 309 -2.62 -11.21 -25.96
C ALA A 309 -3.04 -10.00 -26.82
N ARG A 310 -2.71 -8.78 -26.38
CA ARG A 310 -2.93 -7.53 -27.13
C ARG A 310 -2.22 -7.55 -28.47
N GLN A 311 -0.97 -8.00 -28.50
CA GLN A 311 -0.21 -8.11 -29.74
C GLN A 311 -0.84 -9.11 -30.71
N ILE A 312 -1.32 -10.27 -30.22
CA ILE A 312 -2.02 -11.27 -31.04
C ILE A 312 -3.32 -10.68 -31.60
N GLN A 313 -4.13 -10.03 -30.77
CA GLN A 313 -5.36 -9.35 -31.20
C GLN A 313 -5.08 -8.28 -32.27
N GLY A 314 -4.06 -7.45 -32.07
CA GLY A 314 -3.65 -6.42 -33.03
C GLY A 314 -3.10 -6.97 -34.35
N ASN A 315 -2.58 -8.20 -34.38
CA ASN A 315 -2.21 -8.89 -35.62
C ASN A 315 -3.42 -9.54 -36.29
N LEU A 316 -4.42 -9.97 -35.51
CA LEU A 316 -5.64 -10.59 -36.02
C LEU A 316 -6.55 -9.56 -36.68
N LEU A 317 -6.72 -8.40 -36.04
CA LEU A 317 -7.32 -7.22 -36.65
C LEU A 317 -6.39 -6.73 -37.77
N ARG A 318 -6.92 -6.53 -38.98
CA ARG A 318 -6.08 -6.24 -40.15
C ARG A 318 -5.24 -4.97 -39.92
N GLN A 319 -3.91 -5.10 -40.02
CA GLN A 319 -2.99 -3.96 -39.96
C GLN A 319 -2.97 -3.14 -41.25
N THR A 320 -3.39 -3.74 -42.38
CA THR A 320 -3.49 -3.09 -43.68
C THR A 320 -4.84 -3.37 -44.32
N LEU A 321 -5.50 -2.29 -44.77
CA LEU A 321 -6.75 -2.36 -45.52
C LEU A 321 -6.45 -2.68 -47.00
N PRO A 322 -7.34 -3.41 -47.70
CA PRO A 322 -7.16 -3.66 -49.13
C PRO A 322 -7.26 -2.35 -49.94
N GLU A 323 -6.43 -2.23 -50.98
CA GLU A 323 -6.58 -1.15 -51.96
C GLU A 323 -7.79 -1.43 -52.86
N LEU A 324 -8.77 -0.53 -52.83
CA LEU A 324 -10.02 -0.65 -53.58
C LEU A 324 -10.10 0.47 -54.63
N LYS A 325 -10.36 0.11 -55.89
CA LYS A 325 -10.48 1.11 -56.97
C LYS A 325 -11.79 1.88 -56.84
N GLY A 326 -11.72 3.21 -56.87
CA GLY A 326 -12.90 4.08 -56.78
C GLY A 326 -13.57 4.10 -55.40
N MET A 327 -12.86 3.65 -54.36
CA MET A 327 -13.39 3.56 -53.01
C MET A 327 -12.30 3.92 -52.01
N LYS A 328 -12.65 4.66 -50.95
CA LYS A 328 -11.76 4.94 -49.82
C LYS A 328 -12.32 4.25 -48.57
N VAL A 329 -11.54 3.36 -47.98
CA VAL A 329 -11.89 2.68 -46.73
C VAL A 329 -10.95 3.11 -45.61
N GLN A 330 -11.52 3.39 -44.45
CA GLN A 330 -10.77 3.75 -43.24
C GLN A 330 -11.32 2.97 -42.07
N ALA A 331 -10.45 2.51 -41.18
CA ALA A 331 -10.85 1.76 -40.00
C ALA A 331 -9.95 2.11 -38.81
N CYS A 332 -10.53 2.17 -37.62
CA CYS A 332 -9.82 2.36 -36.37
C CYS A 332 -10.51 1.53 -35.27
N CYS A 333 -9.71 0.92 -34.40
CA CYS A 333 -10.17 0.10 -33.28
C CYS A 333 -9.21 0.30 -32.11
N TYR A 334 -9.72 0.83 -31.00
CA TYR A 334 -8.95 1.12 -29.80
C TYR A 334 -9.60 0.42 -28.60
N PRO A 335 -8.95 -0.60 -28.00
CA PRO A 335 -9.50 -1.25 -26.82
C PRO A 335 -9.43 -0.32 -25.59
N ALA A 336 -10.42 -0.39 -24.70
CA ALA A 336 -10.43 0.34 -23.43
C ALA A 336 -9.48 -0.26 -22.39
N ARG A 337 -9.18 -1.55 -22.52
CA ARG A 337 -8.25 -2.31 -21.67
C ARG A 337 -7.09 -2.86 -22.50
N GLU A 338 -6.28 -3.72 -21.91
CA GLU A 338 -5.19 -4.40 -22.61
C GLU A 338 -5.72 -5.20 -23.82
N VAL A 339 -6.90 -5.81 -23.72
CA VAL A 339 -7.59 -6.50 -24.84
C VAL A 339 -9.08 -6.16 -24.86
N GLY A 340 -9.63 -6.07 -26.08
CA GLY A 340 -11.02 -5.68 -26.34
C GLY A 340 -11.92 -6.80 -26.88
N GLY A 341 -13.24 -6.60 -26.82
CA GLY A 341 -14.25 -7.43 -27.50
C GLY A 341 -14.60 -6.92 -28.90
N ASP A 342 -14.34 -5.65 -29.15
CA ASP A 342 -14.59 -4.99 -30.43
C ASP A 342 -13.72 -5.52 -31.57
N PHE A 343 -14.29 -5.54 -32.78
CA PHE A 343 -13.57 -5.85 -34.00
C PHE A 343 -14.18 -5.22 -35.24
N PHE A 344 -13.36 -5.17 -36.30
CA PHE A 344 -13.81 -4.87 -37.64
C PHE A 344 -13.16 -5.81 -38.66
N GLU A 345 -13.81 -5.96 -39.81
CA GLU A 345 -13.30 -6.74 -40.94
C GLU A 345 -13.59 -6.02 -42.26
N VAL A 346 -12.60 -6.01 -43.16
CA VAL A 346 -12.76 -5.52 -44.53
C VAL A 346 -12.22 -6.59 -45.48
N TYR A 347 -13.10 -7.19 -46.26
CA TYR A 347 -12.75 -8.28 -47.15
C TYR A 347 -13.11 -7.94 -48.60
N ALA A 348 -12.09 -7.83 -49.46
CA ALA A 348 -12.26 -7.65 -50.89
C ALA A 348 -12.37 -9.03 -51.56
N HIS A 349 -13.56 -9.38 -52.03
CA HIS A 349 -13.80 -10.66 -52.67
C HIS A 349 -13.23 -10.65 -54.10
N PRO A 350 -12.63 -11.75 -54.60
CA PRO A 350 -12.06 -11.80 -55.96
C PRO A 350 -13.06 -11.51 -57.09
N GLN A 351 -14.36 -11.66 -56.84
CA GLN A 351 -15.42 -11.33 -57.81
C GLN A 351 -15.74 -9.82 -57.89
N GLY A 352 -15.17 -9.00 -57.00
CA GLY A 352 -15.30 -7.55 -56.99
C GLY A 352 -16.16 -6.99 -55.85
N ASP A 353 -16.88 -7.84 -55.11
CA ASP A 353 -17.66 -7.41 -53.94
C ASP A 353 -16.75 -7.02 -52.78
N VAL A 354 -17.17 -6.01 -52.02
CA VAL A 354 -16.47 -5.53 -50.83
C VAL A 354 -17.34 -5.75 -49.60
N TRP A 355 -16.79 -6.49 -48.65
CA TRP A 355 -17.46 -6.83 -47.40
C TRP A 355 -16.88 -6.01 -46.25
N LEU A 356 -17.76 -5.46 -45.42
CA LEU A 356 -17.40 -4.67 -44.25
C LEU A 356 -18.17 -5.19 -43.04
N ALA A 357 -17.49 -5.34 -41.92
CA ALA A 357 -18.12 -5.70 -40.66
C ALA A 357 -17.56 -4.87 -39.50
N VAL A 358 -18.44 -4.55 -38.56
CA VAL A 358 -18.07 -4.12 -37.20
C VAL A 358 -18.87 -4.97 -36.24
N GLY A 359 -18.22 -5.46 -35.20
CA GLY A 359 -18.88 -6.21 -34.15
C GLY A 359 -18.25 -5.96 -32.80
N ASP A 360 -19.03 -6.26 -31.78
CA ASP A 360 -18.69 -6.14 -30.37
C ASP A 360 -19.16 -7.40 -29.64
N VAL A 361 -18.28 -7.95 -28.81
CA VAL A 361 -18.59 -9.08 -27.94
C VAL A 361 -18.88 -8.57 -26.54
N SER A 362 -20.07 -8.89 -26.03
CA SER A 362 -20.49 -8.48 -24.70
C SER A 362 -19.52 -8.99 -23.62
N GLY A 363 -19.15 -8.10 -22.71
CA GLY A 363 -18.15 -8.38 -21.67
C GLY A 363 -16.87 -7.61 -21.96
N LYS A 364 -15.82 -7.83 -21.14
CA LYS A 364 -14.53 -7.13 -21.28
C LYS A 364 -13.38 -8.08 -20.96
N GLY A 365 -12.20 -7.81 -21.53
CA GLY A 365 -10.98 -8.58 -21.27
C GLY A 365 -10.89 -9.87 -22.08
N VAL A 366 -10.18 -10.87 -21.53
CA VAL A 366 -9.75 -12.07 -22.28
C VAL A 366 -10.90 -12.87 -22.90
N PRO A 367 -12.03 -13.16 -22.20
CA PRO A 367 -13.12 -13.94 -22.81
C PRO A 367 -13.72 -13.28 -24.05
N ALA A 368 -13.95 -11.95 -23.99
CA ALA A 368 -14.49 -11.19 -25.12
C ALA A 368 -13.51 -11.22 -26.31
N ALA A 369 -12.22 -11.04 -26.05
CA ALA A 369 -11.17 -11.10 -27.07
C ALA A 369 -11.07 -12.48 -27.76
N LEU A 370 -11.29 -13.57 -27.03
CA LEU A 370 -11.28 -14.93 -27.60
C LEU A 370 -12.49 -15.16 -28.53
N PHE A 371 -13.69 -14.78 -28.11
CA PHE A 371 -14.87 -14.87 -28.97
C PHE A 371 -14.82 -13.96 -30.18
N MET A 372 -14.24 -12.77 -30.02
CA MET A 372 -13.95 -11.87 -31.12
C MET A 372 -13.06 -12.59 -32.15
N ALA A 373 -11.97 -13.23 -31.69
CA ALA A 373 -11.08 -13.95 -32.58
C ALA A 373 -11.78 -15.11 -33.31
N SER A 374 -12.60 -15.88 -32.61
CA SER A 374 -13.43 -16.94 -33.20
C SER A 374 -14.42 -16.39 -34.22
N ALA A 375 -15.07 -15.26 -33.94
CA ALA A 375 -16.00 -14.61 -34.86
C ALA A 375 -15.31 -14.16 -36.14
N ILE A 376 -14.14 -13.51 -36.05
CA ILE A 376 -13.33 -13.15 -37.22
C ILE A 376 -12.95 -14.38 -38.03
N SER A 377 -12.48 -15.46 -37.39
CA SER A 377 -12.08 -16.69 -38.08
C SER A 377 -13.24 -17.32 -38.86
N VAL A 378 -14.42 -17.44 -38.23
CA VAL A 378 -15.62 -17.97 -38.90
C VAL A 378 -16.09 -17.04 -40.00
N LEU A 379 -16.10 -15.73 -39.77
CA LEU A 379 -16.49 -14.73 -40.75
C LEU A 379 -15.59 -14.80 -41.99
N ARG A 380 -14.26 -14.76 -41.82
CA ARG A 380 -13.32 -14.86 -42.94
C ARG A 380 -13.53 -16.13 -43.76
N ARG A 381 -13.81 -17.26 -43.10
CA ARG A 381 -14.12 -18.53 -43.77
C ARG A 381 -15.41 -18.45 -44.61
N GLU A 382 -16.45 -17.81 -44.09
CA GLU A 382 -17.70 -17.61 -44.83
C GLU A 382 -17.52 -16.65 -46.03
N LEU A 383 -16.75 -15.57 -45.85
CA LEU A 383 -16.49 -14.58 -46.88
C LEU A 383 -15.53 -15.07 -47.98
N SER A 384 -14.69 -16.08 -47.70
CA SER A 384 -13.75 -16.63 -48.67
C SER A 384 -14.33 -17.71 -49.59
N GLN A 385 -15.61 -18.06 -49.44
CA GLN A 385 -16.27 -19.01 -50.32
C GLN A 385 -16.33 -18.48 -51.76
N GLU A 386 -16.33 -19.35 -52.77
CA GLU A 386 -16.41 -18.90 -54.18
C GLU A 386 -17.66 -18.05 -54.47
N MET A 387 -18.78 -18.36 -53.81
CA MET A 387 -19.99 -17.55 -53.84
C MET A 387 -20.43 -17.31 -52.39
N PRO A 388 -19.97 -16.21 -51.77
CA PRO A 388 -20.37 -15.89 -50.41
C PRO A 388 -21.88 -15.71 -50.35
N PRO A 389 -22.56 -16.30 -49.35
CA PRO A 389 -23.99 -16.14 -49.20
C PRO A 389 -24.32 -14.70 -48.76
N GLU A 390 -25.58 -14.27 -48.90
CA GLU A 390 -25.99 -12.93 -48.48
C GLU A 390 -25.70 -12.66 -46.98
N PRO A 391 -25.50 -11.39 -46.56
CA PRO A 391 -25.10 -11.04 -45.20
C PRO A 391 -25.94 -11.69 -44.09
N HIS A 392 -27.25 -11.80 -44.28
CA HIS A 392 -28.13 -12.40 -43.29
C HIS A 392 -27.92 -13.92 -43.13
N ILE A 393 -27.49 -14.63 -44.17
CA ILE A 393 -27.13 -16.05 -44.09
C ILE A 393 -25.76 -16.24 -43.45
N VAL A 394 -24.81 -15.36 -43.74
CA VAL A 394 -23.50 -15.34 -43.05
C VAL A 394 -23.70 -15.20 -41.54
N MET A 395 -24.56 -14.27 -41.10
CA MET A 395 -24.95 -14.11 -39.68
C MET A 395 -25.53 -15.40 -39.08
N GLN A 396 -26.40 -16.11 -39.82
CA GLN A 396 -26.96 -17.39 -39.39
C GLN A 396 -25.87 -18.44 -39.17
N ASN A 397 -24.89 -18.49 -40.06
CA ASN A 397 -23.77 -19.44 -40.00
C ASN A 397 -22.82 -19.12 -38.85
N LEU A 398 -22.53 -17.83 -38.59
CA LEU A 398 -21.78 -17.40 -37.41
C LEU A 398 -22.52 -17.82 -36.12
N ASN A 399 -23.81 -17.48 -35.99
CA ASN A 399 -24.59 -17.85 -34.82
C ASN A 399 -24.60 -19.37 -34.60
N ARG A 400 -24.79 -20.15 -35.66
CA ARG A 400 -24.79 -21.62 -35.57
C ARG A 400 -23.45 -22.16 -35.08
N SER A 401 -22.34 -21.55 -35.51
CA SER A 401 -20.99 -21.99 -35.15
C SER A 401 -20.61 -21.62 -33.72
N LEU A 402 -21.14 -20.50 -33.20
CA LEU A 402 -20.68 -19.90 -31.93
C LEU A 402 -21.72 -19.94 -30.80
N SER A 403 -23.00 -20.21 -31.09
CA SER A 403 -24.09 -20.03 -30.11
C SER A 403 -23.96 -20.87 -28.85
N GLU A 404 -23.52 -22.13 -28.94
CA GLU A 404 -23.35 -22.99 -27.76
C GLU A 404 -22.29 -22.41 -26.81
N ASP A 405 -21.13 -22.02 -27.35
CA ASP A 405 -20.04 -21.45 -26.57
C ASP A 405 -20.41 -20.08 -25.98
N LEU A 406 -21.03 -19.22 -26.77
CA LEU A 406 -21.52 -17.89 -26.34
C LEU A 406 -22.55 -18.01 -25.21
N VAL A 407 -23.53 -18.90 -25.35
CA VAL A 407 -24.55 -19.12 -24.30
C VAL A 407 -23.92 -19.69 -23.02
N SER A 408 -23.00 -20.66 -23.14
CA SER A 408 -22.36 -21.29 -21.98
C SER A 408 -21.50 -20.33 -21.16
N THR A 409 -20.98 -19.29 -21.80
CA THR A 409 -20.15 -18.25 -21.19
C THR A 409 -20.91 -16.96 -20.87
N ASN A 410 -22.22 -16.94 -21.13
CA ASN A 410 -23.10 -15.77 -20.97
C ASN A 410 -22.61 -14.54 -21.76
N CYS A 411 -22.05 -14.78 -22.95
CA CYS A 411 -21.64 -13.78 -23.92
C CYS A 411 -22.61 -13.75 -25.10
N PHE A 412 -22.67 -12.61 -25.79
CA PHE A 412 -23.33 -12.44 -27.08
C PHE A 412 -22.50 -11.52 -27.96
N ILE A 413 -22.75 -11.53 -29.26
CA ILE A 413 -22.05 -10.66 -30.21
C ILE A 413 -23.07 -9.76 -30.88
N THR A 414 -22.89 -8.45 -30.74
CA THR A 414 -23.58 -7.49 -31.61
C THR A 414 -22.72 -7.27 -32.85
N MET A 415 -23.28 -7.35 -34.04
CA MET A 415 -22.49 -7.00 -35.23
C MET A 415 -23.34 -6.52 -36.39
N VAL A 416 -22.72 -5.79 -37.31
CA VAL A 416 -23.28 -5.46 -38.62
C VAL A 416 -22.35 -5.98 -39.70
N LEU A 417 -22.93 -6.59 -40.73
CA LEU A 417 -22.22 -7.09 -41.91
C LEU A 417 -22.85 -6.47 -43.15
N VAL A 418 -22.00 -5.94 -44.01
CA VAL A 418 -22.36 -5.24 -45.24
C VAL A 418 -21.63 -5.87 -46.40
N CYS A 419 -22.32 -6.06 -47.52
CA CYS A 419 -21.76 -6.38 -48.83
C CYS A 419 -22.11 -5.24 -49.80
N TYR A 420 -21.09 -4.64 -50.40
CA TYR A 420 -21.23 -3.64 -51.45
C TYR A 420 -20.69 -4.19 -52.77
N THR A 421 -21.50 -4.10 -53.82
CA THR A 421 -21.14 -4.56 -55.17
C THR A 421 -20.88 -3.33 -56.07
N PRO A 422 -19.61 -2.99 -56.35
CA PRO A 422 -19.26 -1.75 -57.05
C PRO A 422 -19.85 -1.64 -58.47
N SER A 423 -20.06 -2.77 -59.15
CA SER A 423 -20.60 -2.79 -60.52
C SER A 423 -22.08 -2.40 -60.60
N THR A 424 -22.82 -2.57 -59.50
CA THR A 424 -24.27 -2.30 -59.43
C THR A 424 -24.61 -1.16 -58.49
N HIS A 425 -23.63 -0.64 -57.74
CA HIS A 425 -23.81 0.29 -56.62
C HIS A 425 -24.73 -0.23 -55.51
N LYS A 426 -25.05 -1.53 -55.52
CA LYS A 426 -25.97 -2.11 -54.54
C LYS A 426 -25.23 -2.42 -53.25
N LEU A 427 -25.83 -2.00 -52.15
CA LEU A 427 -25.42 -2.35 -50.79
C LEU A 427 -26.48 -3.24 -50.16
N ILE A 428 -26.06 -4.38 -49.63
CA ILE A 428 -26.89 -5.32 -48.87
C ILE A 428 -26.30 -5.46 -47.48
N TYR A 429 -27.11 -5.43 -46.43
CA TYR A 429 -26.62 -5.51 -45.06
C TYR A 429 -27.52 -6.36 -44.16
N ALA A 430 -26.92 -6.88 -43.10
CA ALA A 430 -27.61 -7.51 -41.99
C ALA A 430 -27.03 -7.00 -40.67
N ASN A 431 -27.89 -6.73 -39.70
CA ASN A 431 -27.50 -6.23 -38.39
C ASN A 431 -28.03 -7.18 -37.31
N ALA A 432 -27.14 -7.75 -36.51
CA ALA A 432 -27.43 -8.59 -35.36
C ALA A 432 -27.30 -7.76 -34.07
N GLY A 433 -28.28 -6.91 -33.79
CA GLY A 433 -28.34 -6.18 -32.53
C GLY A 433 -27.33 -5.03 -32.36
N HIS A 434 -26.56 -4.66 -33.39
CA HIS A 434 -25.57 -3.58 -33.35
C HIS A 434 -26.17 -2.20 -33.65
N ILE A 435 -25.38 -1.14 -33.44
CA ILE A 435 -25.76 0.25 -33.74
C ILE A 435 -26.06 0.41 -35.24
N TYR A 436 -27.04 1.28 -35.56
CA TYR A 436 -27.46 1.49 -36.94
C TYR A 436 -26.34 2.14 -37.77
N PRO A 437 -25.94 1.53 -38.91
CA PRO A 437 -25.07 2.18 -39.87
C PRO A 437 -25.65 3.51 -40.35
N LEU A 438 -24.77 4.47 -40.63
CA LEU A 438 -25.13 5.76 -41.17
C LEU A 438 -24.70 5.83 -42.64
N VAL A 439 -25.58 6.35 -43.50
CA VAL A 439 -25.26 6.67 -44.89
C VAL A 439 -25.61 8.13 -45.17
N TRP A 440 -24.70 8.87 -45.80
CA TRP A 440 -24.99 10.24 -46.23
C TRP A 440 -24.21 10.62 -47.49
N SER A 441 -24.71 11.60 -48.22
CA SER A 441 -24.00 12.25 -49.31
C SER A 441 -23.15 13.40 -48.78
N ARG A 442 -21.84 13.33 -49.01
CA ARG A 442 -20.92 14.40 -48.59
C ARG A 442 -21.13 15.67 -49.39
N GLU A 443 -21.40 15.54 -50.69
CA GLU A 443 -21.68 16.67 -51.58
C GLU A 443 -22.95 17.42 -51.18
N ALA A 444 -24.00 16.70 -50.76
CA ALA A 444 -25.24 17.32 -50.31
C ALA A 444 -25.02 18.15 -49.03
N VAL A 445 -24.23 17.64 -48.09
CA VAL A 445 -23.89 18.33 -46.84
C VAL A 445 -23.03 19.56 -47.11
N SER A 446 -21.97 19.42 -47.93
CA SER A 446 -21.07 20.54 -48.25
C SER A 446 -21.78 21.64 -49.03
N ALA A 447 -22.68 21.29 -49.96
CA ALA A 447 -23.50 22.25 -50.69
C ALA A 447 -24.45 23.03 -49.77
N HIS A 448 -25.03 22.41 -48.74
CA HIS A 448 -25.85 23.09 -47.74
C HIS A 448 -25.03 24.04 -46.87
N LEU A 449 -23.86 23.59 -46.40
CA LEU A 449 -22.95 24.41 -45.60
C LEU A 449 -22.46 25.64 -46.36
N ALA A 450 -22.16 25.49 -47.66
CA ALA A 450 -21.74 26.59 -48.52
C ALA A 450 -22.81 27.68 -48.70
N GLN A 451 -24.09 27.35 -48.48
CA GLN A 451 -25.21 28.31 -48.54
C GLN A 451 -25.40 29.08 -47.23
N GLY A 452 -24.57 28.85 -46.21
CA GLY A 452 -24.64 29.54 -44.91
C GLY A 452 -25.90 29.22 -44.10
N GLN A 453 -26.62 28.16 -44.47
CA GLN A 453 -27.80 27.69 -43.74
C GLN A 453 -27.43 26.58 -42.76
N PRO A 454 -28.13 26.46 -41.61
CA PRO A 454 -27.95 25.32 -40.72
C PRO A 454 -28.26 24.02 -41.48
N VAL A 455 -27.39 23.02 -41.35
CA VAL A 455 -27.57 21.72 -41.99
C VAL A 455 -28.81 21.04 -41.42
N THR A 456 -29.85 20.93 -42.23
CA THR A 456 -31.09 20.21 -41.89
C THR A 456 -31.13 18.79 -42.47
N ILE A 457 -30.08 18.40 -43.21
CA ILE A 457 -29.94 17.06 -43.78
C ILE A 457 -29.68 16.08 -42.64
N GLU A 458 -30.56 15.09 -42.51
CA GLU A 458 -30.35 13.93 -41.64
C GLU A 458 -29.69 12.79 -42.44
N PRO A 459 -28.80 12.01 -41.80
CA PRO A 459 -28.22 10.83 -42.44
C PRO A 459 -29.28 9.71 -42.52
N ASN A 460 -29.14 8.84 -43.52
CA ASN A 460 -29.95 7.65 -43.64
C ASN A 460 -29.44 6.58 -42.65
N TYR A 461 -30.17 6.39 -41.55
CA TYR A 461 -29.92 5.30 -40.62
C TYR A 461 -30.48 3.98 -41.18
N LEU A 462 -29.62 2.99 -41.31
CA LEU A 462 -29.98 1.66 -41.82
C LEU A 462 -30.64 0.82 -40.72
N LYS A 463 -31.97 0.93 -40.63
CA LYS A 463 -32.79 0.47 -39.48
C LYS A 463 -33.13 -1.02 -39.44
N VAL A 464 -32.83 -1.81 -40.48
CA VAL A 464 -33.08 -3.26 -40.44
C VAL A 464 -32.19 -3.89 -39.38
N ARG A 465 -32.79 -4.63 -38.42
CA ARG A 465 -32.09 -5.18 -37.25
C ARG A 465 -32.71 -6.51 -36.80
N GLY A 466 -31.85 -7.42 -36.39
CA GLY A 466 -32.15 -8.66 -35.69
C GLY A 466 -31.65 -8.61 -34.25
N VAL A 467 -31.79 -9.73 -33.54
CA VAL A 467 -31.23 -9.90 -32.19
C VAL A 467 -29.70 -10.09 -32.25
N PRO A 468 -28.95 -9.83 -31.15
CA PRO A 468 -27.54 -10.22 -31.09
C PRO A 468 -27.32 -11.72 -31.31
N LEU A 469 -26.15 -12.07 -31.85
CA LEU A 469 -25.73 -13.47 -32.01
C LEU A 469 -25.47 -14.09 -30.63
N GLY A 470 -25.82 -15.36 -30.45
CA GLY A 470 -25.71 -16.08 -29.18
C GLY A 470 -26.95 -15.96 -28.27
N ILE A 471 -27.89 -15.06 -28.56
CA ILE A 471 -29.12 -14.93 -27.75
C ILE A 471 -30.16 -16.00 -28.10
N LEU A 472 -30.31 -16.29 -29.40
CA LEU A 472 -31.25 -17.30 -29.89
C LEU A 472 -30.48 -18.46 -30.53
N PRO A 473 -30.91 -19.74 -30.33
CA PRO A 473 -30.27 -20.90 -30.98
C PRO A 473 -30.25 -20.81 -32.51
N HIS A 474 -31.29 -20.17 -33.07
CA HIS A 474 -31.40 -19.92 -34.50
C HIS A 474 -31.61 -18.42 -34.73
N TRP A 475 -30.56 -17.75 -35.18
CA TRP A 475 -30.65 -16.36 -35.59
C TRP A 475 -31.50 -16.23 -36.87
N LYS A 476 -32.45 -15.29 -36.89
CA LYS A 476 -33.28 -15.01 -38.08
C LYS A 476 -33.60 -13.52 -38.13
N ALA A 477 -33.15 -12.86 -39.19
CA ALA A 477 -33.56 -11.51 -39.54
C ALA A 477 -33.46 -11.33 -41.06
N ALA A 478 -34.18 -10.33 -41.59
CA ALA A 478 -34.09 -9.94 -42.99
C ALA A 478 -32.80 -9.17 -43.26
N ALA A 479 -32.31 -9.23 -44.50
CA ALA A 479 -31.33 -8.27 -44.99
C ALA A 479 -32.01 -6.97 -45.40
N GLY A 480 -31.35 -5.84 -45.19
CA GLY A 480 -31.71 -4.57 -45.81
C GLY A 480 -30.93 -4.37 -47.11
N SER A 481 -31.45 -3.52 -48.00
CA SER A 481 -30.77 -3.16 -49.25
C SER A 481 -31.02 -1.69 -49.59
N ILE A 482 -29.98 -1.03 -50.08
CA ILE A 482 -30.01 0.35 -50.61
C ILE A 482 -29.06 0.42 -51.82
N ASP A 483 -29.17 1.50 -52.59
CA ASP A 483 -28.13 1.88 -53.54
C ASP A 483 -27.17 2.87 -52.84
N LEU A 484 -25.87 2.63 -52.93
CA LEU A 484 -24.81 3.48 -52.41
C LEU A 484 -24.05 4.09 -53.61
N ASN A 485 -24.34 5.34 -53.88
CA ASN A 485 -23.90 6.05 -55.08
C ASN A 485 -22.52 6.72 -54.87
N PRO A 486 -21.82 7.10 -55.96
CA PRO A 486 -20.62 7.93 -55.86
C PRO A 486 -20.87 9.22 -55.05
N GLY A 487 -19.93 9.57 -54.17
CA GLY A 487 -20.03 10.69 -53.23
C GLY A 487 -20.76 10.37 -51.92
N GLU A 488 -21.32 9.16 -51.78
CA GLU A 488 -21.93 8.71 -50.53
C GLU A 488 -20.94 7.94 -49.64
N ILE A 489 -21.14 8.10 -48.34
CA ILE A 489 -20.30 7.50 -47.29
C ILE A 489 -21.17 6.61 -46.42
N LEU A 490 -20.71 5.37 -46.21
CA LEU A 490 -21.20 4.45 -45.20
C LEU A 490 -20.29 4.53 -43.96
N LEU A 491 -20.88 4.60 -42.77
CA LEU A 491 -20.17 4.56 -41.50
C LEU A 491 -20.76 3.49 -40.57
N LEU A 492 -19.88 2.66 -40.01
CA LEU A 492 -20.15 1.64 -39.01
C LEU A 492 -19.38 2.00 -37.73
N THR A 493 -20.03 1.95 -36.58
CA THR A 493 -19.44 2.35 -35.28
C THR A 493 -19.86 1.38 -34.17
N SER A 494 -18.97 1.08 -33.23
CA SER A 494 -19.33 0.44 -31.96
C SER A 494 -19.96 1.43 -30.98
N ASP A 495 -20.48 0.92 -29.88
CA ASP A 495 -21.15 1.70 -28.84
C ASP A 495 -20.20 2.59 -28.06
N GLY A 496 -18.93 2.21 -27.87
CA GLY A 496 -17.93 3.08 -27.26
C GLY A 496 -17.68 4.40 -28.02
N ILE A 497 -18.14 4.54 -29.27
CA ILE A 497 -18.21 5.83 -29.98
C ILE A 497 -19.43 6.63 -29.56
N THR A 498 -20.62 6.04 -29.60
CA THR A 498 -21.87 6.73 -29.28
C THR A 498 -22.07 6.98 -27.79
N GLU A 499 -21.43 6.18 -26.94
CA GLU A 499 -21.46 6.28 -25.49
C GLU A 499 -20.31 7.14 -24.94
N ALA A 500 -19.36 7.52 -25.81
CA ALA A 500 -18.28 8.43 -25.43
C ALA A 500 -18.83 9.70 -24.82
N THR A 501 -18.29 10.06 -23.66
CA THR A 501 -18.67 11.29 -22.96
C THR A 501 -17.92 12.46 -23.59
N ILE A 502 -18.60 13.58 -23.84
CA ILE A 502 -17.97 14.81 -24.33
C ILE A 502 -18.35 15.98 -23.42
N HIS A 503 -17.41 16.89 -23.17
CA HIS A 503 -17.69 18.14 -22.50
C HIS A 503 -18.45 19.08 -23.45
N ASN A 504 -19.71 19.39 -23.13
CA ASN A 504 -20.48 20.36 -23.90
C ASN A 504 -19.84 21.75 -23.78
N ALA A 505 -19.18 22.21 -24.84
CA ALA A 505 -19.01 23.64 -25.08
C ALA A 505 -20.34 24.14 -25.67
N GLU A 506 -21.21 24.63 -24.79
CA GLU A 506 -22.54 25.21 -24.98
C GLU A 506 -23.76 24.28 -24.87
N PRO A 507 -24.80 24.70 -24.11
CA PRO A 507 -26.02 23.91 -23.92
C PRO A 507 -26.90 23.93 -25.17
N ILE A 508 -27.19 22.74 -25.67
CA ILE A 508 -28.31 22.48 -26.58
C ILE A 508 -29.59 22.60 -25.73
N ASN A 509 -30.40 23.61 -26.05
CA ASN A 509 -31.68 24.01 -25.43
C ASN A 509 -31.55 24.97 -24.23
N GLY A 510 -31.89 26.24 -24.48
CA GLY A 510 -31.83 27.34 -23.54
C GLY A 510 -32.84 27.25 -22.40
N THR A 511 -32.51 26.51 -21.34
CA THR A 511 -33.13 26.71 -20.02
C THR A 511 -32.10 26.70 -18.90
N ASN A 512 -31.98 27.87 -18.27
CA ASN A 512 -31.44 28.21 -16.96
C ASN A 512 -29.97 27.90 -16.65
N GLN A 513 -29.17 28.97 -16.70
CA GLN A 513 -27.91 29.12 -15.98
C GLN A 513 -28.11 28.84 -14.48
N VAL A 514 -27.45 27.79 -13.98
CA VAL A 514 -27.11 27.66 -12.56
C VAL A 514 -25.61 27.93 -12.46
N ASN A 515 -25.25 28.97 -11.70
CA ASN A 515 -23.88 29.30 -11.37
C ASN A 515 -23.24 28.16 -10.55
N GLY A 516 -22.32 27.43 -11.17
CA GLY A 516 -21.48 26.42 -10.54
C GLY A 516 -20.59 25.78 -11.61
N SER A 517 -19.27 25.82 -11.40
CA SER A 517 -18.24 25.30 -12.29
C SER A 517 -18.24 23.76 -12.38
N ASN A 518 -19.28 23.18 -12.97
CA ASN A 518 -19.30 21.78 -13.42
C ASN A 518 -19.65 21.80 -14.91
N GLN A 519 -18.64 21.58 -15.76
CA GLN A 519 -18.87 21.29 -17.17
C GLN A 519 -19.73 20.03 -17.26
N ALA A 520 -21.00 20.17 -17.67
CA ALA A 520 -21.91 19.05 -17.79
C ALA A 520 -21.40 18.10 -18.89
N THR A 521 -21.04 16.90 -18.48
CA THR A 521 -20.66 15.78 -19.35
C THR A 521 -21.94 15.13 -19.89
N ALA A 522 -21.99 14.89 -21.21
CA ALA A 522 -23.10 14.19 -21.85
C ALA A 522 -22.55 13.10 -22.78
N MET A 523 -23.27 11.99 -22.90
CA MET A 523 -22.98 10.96 -23.90
C MET A 523 -23.20 11.52 -25.30
N LEU A 524 -22.33 11.18 -26.24
CA LEU A 524 -22.36 11.69 -27.61
C LEU A 524 -23.66 11.35 -28.33
N GLN A 525 -24.15 10.12 -28.16
CA GLN A 525 -25.28 9.52 -28.88
C GLN A 525 -25.09 9.54 -30.42
N GLN A 526 -25.98 8.88 -31.16
CA GLN A 526 -25.93 8.91 -32.64
C GLN A 526 -26.14 10.32 -33.20
N THR A 527 -26.90 11.17 -32.51
CA THR A 527 -27.18 12.54 -32.91
C THR A 527 -25.97 13.46 -32.73
N GLY A 528 -25.23 13.35 -31.63
CA GLY A 528 -24.01 14.13 -31.43
C GLY A 528 -22.87 13.65 -32.33
N LEU A 529 -22.77 12.34 -32.61
CA LEU A 529 -21.83 11.83 -33.61
C LEU A 529 -22.08 12.45 -34.99
N TRP A 530 -23.35 12.53 -35.41
CA TRP A 530 -23.70 13.21 -36.66
C TRP A 530 -23.29 14.69 -36.65
N GLN A 531 -23.52 15.40 -35.55
CA GLN A 531 -23.11 16.79 -35.40
C GLN A 531 -21.58 16.98 -35.51
N LEU A 532 -20.79 16.06 -34.98
CA LEU A 532 -19.33 16.09 -35.14
C LEU A 532 -18.90 15.85 -36.58
N LEU A 533 -19.57 14.93 -37.28
CA LEU A 533 -19.28 14.60 -38.68
C LEU A 533 -19.56 15.77 -39.63
N ILE A 534 -20.63 16.53 -39.42
CA ILE A 534 -20.97 17.70 -40.26
C ILE A 534 -20.10 18.94 -39.99
N GLN A 535 -19.39 18.99 -38.85
CA GLN A 535 -18.43 20.06 -38.55
C GLN A 535 -17.14 19.91 -39.35
N ASP A 536 -16.83 18.70 -39.82
CA ASP A 536 -15.61 18.41 -40.56
C ASP A 536 -15.77 18.84 -42.03
N GLN A 537 -15.19 19.98 -42.38
CA GLN A 537 -15.27 20.56 -43.74
C GLN A 537 -14.29 19.89 -44.72
N SER A 538 -13.30 19.15 -44.22
CA SER A 538 -12.25 18.46 -44.99
C SER A 538 -12.66 17.04 -45.41
N SER A 539 -11.73 16.28 -45.99
CA SER A 539 -11.92 14.83 -46.21
C SER A 539 -12.12 14.13 -44.89
N LEU A 540 -13.14 13.27 -44.79
CA LEU A 540 -13.37 12.44 -43.61
C LEU A 540 -12.07 11.70 -43.25
N ASP A 541 -11.55 11.96 -42.05
CA ASP A 541 -10.44 11.25 -41.43
C ASP A 541 -10.89 10.67 -40.10
N LEU A 542 -10.97 9.34 -40.02
CA LEU A 542 -11.45 8.67 -38.82
C LEU A 542 -10.48 8.81 -37.64
N LYS A 543 -9.17 9.01 -37.89
CA LYS A 543 -8.19 9.20 -36.82
C LYS A 543 -8.37 10.54 -36.14
N ASP A 544 -8.61 11.59 -36.92
CA ASP A 544 -8.85 12.93 -36.39
C ASP A 544 -10.20 13.00 -35.65
N LEU A 545 -11.24 12.35 -36.19
CA LEU A 545 -12.52 12.21 -35.51
C LEU A 545 -12.38 11.52 -34.14
N LEU A 546 -11.66 10.39 -34.10
CA LEU A 546 -11.42 9.67 -32.83
C LEU A 546 -10.55 10.47 -31.87
N ALA A 547 -9.51 11.14 -32.34
CA ALA A 547 -8.67 11.99 -31.50
C ALA A 547 -9.50 13.10 -30.83
N ARG A 548 -10.46 13.70 -31.55
CA ARG A 548 -11.41 14.68 -30.99
C ARG A 548 -12.36 14.06 -29.96
N ILE A 549 -12.89 12.86 -30.20
CA ILE A 549 -13.77 12.18 -29.23
C ILE A 549 -12.98 11.85 -27.95
N ARG A 550 -11.72 11.41 -28.09
CA ARG A 550 -10.86 11.03 -26.96
C ARG A 550 -10.28 12.23 -26.21
N SER A 551 -10.08 13.38 -26.85
CA SER A 551 -9.56 14.58 -26.16
C SER A 551 -10.48 15.12 -25.07
N HIS A 552 -11.73 14.66 -25.03
CA HIS A 552 -12.73 15.03 -24.03
C HIS A 552 -12.94 13.96 -22.95
N ASN A 553 -12.17 12.86 -22.97
CA ASN A 553 -12.25 11.78 -21.98
C ASN A 553 -10.87 11.45 -21.42
N ASP A 554 -10.70 11.64 -20.10
CA ASP A 554 -9.49 11.23 -19.40
C ASP A 554 -9.40 9.70 -19.22
N ILE A 555 -10.54 9.00 -19.23
CA ILE A 555 -10.63 7.54 -19.07
C ILE A 555 -11.54 6.96 -20.16
N GLN A 556 -11.03 5.97 -20.90
CA GLN A 556 -11.80 5.23 -21.90
C GLN A 556 -12.55 4.08 -21.21
N GLU A 557 -13.87 4.14 -21.16
CA GLU A 557 -14.69 3.13 -20.49
C GLU A 557 -14.97 1.90 -21.36
N ASP A 558 -15.06 2.09 -22.68
CA ASP A 558 -15.35 1.03 -23.65
C ASP A 558 -14.50 1.08 -24.92
N ASP A 559 -14.48 -0.04 -25.63
CA ASP A 559 -13.74 -0.17 -26.88
C ASP A 559 -14.32 0.77 -27.95
N GLN A 560 -13.44 1.37 -28.75
CA GLN A 560 -13.83 2.37 -29.75
C GLN A 560 -13.47 1.89 -31.14
N THR A 561 -14.49 1.46 -31.87
CA THR A 561 -14.34 0.94 -33.24
C THR A 561 -15.18 1.74 -34.22
N ILE A 562 -14.55 2.12 -35.33
CA ILE A 562 -15.16 2.89 -36.40
C ILE A 562 -14.60 2.44 -37.75
N LEU A 563 -15.48 2.23 -38.72
CA LEU A 563 -15.16 1.77 -40.07
C LEU A 563 -16.00 2.55 -41.08
N SER A 564 -15.36 3.17 -42.06
CA SER A 564 -16.03 3.91 -43.13
C SER A 564 -15.69 3.39 -44.52
N LEU A 565 -16.66 3.53 -45.42
CA LEU A 565 -16.51 3.32 -46.85
C LEU A 565 -17.06 4.55 -47.59
N GLU A 566 -16.21 5.26 -48.32
CA GLU A 566 -16.56 6.36 -49.21
C GLU A 566 -16.44 5.87 -50.66
N VAL A 567 -17.50 6.02 -51.46
CA VAL A 567 -17.49 5.73 -52.91
C VAL A 567 -17.06 7.00 -53.63
N LEU A 568 -15.95 6.92 -54.41
CA LEU A 568 -15.30 8.07 -55.04
C LEU A 568 -15.81 8.38 -56.46
#